data_AF-A0A166UR93-F1
#
_entry.id   AF-A0A166UR93-F1
#
_cell.length_a   1.000
_cell.length_b   1.000
_cell.length_c   1.000
_cell.angle_alpha   90.00
_cell.angle_beta   90.00
_cell.angle_gamma   90.00
#
_symmetry.space_group_name_H-M   'P 1'
#
loop_
_entity.id
_entity.type
_entity.pdbx_description
1 polymer ?
#
loop_
_entity_poly.entity_id
_entity_poly.type
_entity_poly.pdbx_seq_one_letter_code
_entity_poly.pdbx_strand_id
1 'polypeptide(L)'
;LMGPTGSGKSTFIEHATGQSVSSIKHGLESQTDCSRAVRCKNPRDGGFVILVDTPGLDNPHKTDIEVVIEIADFLQKLCKQKVHLSAFVYLHRVSDKRMTGEDPLRNLKMLTSLCGQETMPRIALGTTMWSEVRPETGARQEQAL
;
A
#
# COMPACT_ATOMS: atom_id res chain seq x y z
N LEU A 1 -0.31 0.38 3.06
CA LEU A 1 -0.09 0.61 1.63
C LEU A 1 -0.18 -0.72 0.93
N MET A 2 -0.77 -0.78 -0.26
CA MET A 2 -0.93 -1.99 -1.05
C MET A 2 -0.54 -1.72 -2.51
N GLY A 3 -0.32 -2.78 -3.27
CA GLY A 3 0.11 -2.70 -4.67
C GLY A 3 1.12 -3.79 -5.02
N PRO A 4 1.40 -4.01 -6.31
CA PRO A 4 2.34 -5.03 -6.77
C PRO A 4 3.77 -4.76 -6.29
N THR A 5 4.64 -5.74 -6.41
CA THR A 5 6.06 -5.64 -6.10
C THR A 5 6.69 -4.61 -7.02
N GLY A 6 7.53 -3.73 -6.47
CA GLY A 6 8.13 -2.62 -7.22
C GLY A 6 7.20 -1.42 -7.48
N SER A 7 5.97 -1.38 -6.96
CA SER A 7 5.08 -0.21 -7.08
C SER A 7 5.51 1.03 -6.28
N GLY A 8 6.59 0.95 -5.49
CA GLY A 8 7.11 2.07 -4.71
C GLY A 8 6.53 2.24 -3.31
N LYS A 9 5.88 1.21 -2.74
CA LYS A 9 5.32 1.25 -1.36
C LYS A 9 6.35 1.65 -0.31
N SER A 10 7.49 0.98 -0.26
CA SER A 10 8.56 1.27 0.69
C SER A 10 9.14 2.67 0.49
N THR A 11 9.40 3.05 -0.76
CA THR A 11 9.92 4.37 -1.15
C THR A 11 8.94 5.50 -0.79
N PHE A 12 7.64 5.28 -0.95
CA PHE A 12 6.62 6.23 -0.51
C PHE A 12 6.71 6.48 0.99
N ILE A 13 6.85 5.42 1.80
CA ILE A 13 6.97 5.55 3.26
C ILE A 13 8.24 6.33 3.62
N GLU A 14 9.37 6.07 2.96
CA GLU A 14 10.61 6.82 3.19
C GLU A 14 10.42 8.31 2.94
N HIS A 15 9.85 8.67 1.78
CA HIS A 15 9.57 10.07 1.45
C HIS A 15 8.56 10.72 2.39
N ALA A 16 7.49 10.00 2.77
CA ALA A 16 6.46 10.52 3.65
C ALA A 16 6.92 10.71 5.11
N THR A 17 7.92 9.92 5.55
CA THR A 17 8.39 9.92 6.94
C THR A 17 9.70 10.68 7.12
N GLY A 18 10.47 10.87 6.05
CA GLY A 18 11.86 11.35 6.11
C GLY A 18 12.81 10.36 6.78
N GLN A 19 12.37 9.12 7.03
CA GLN A 19 13.15 8.06 7.66
C GLN A 19 13.58 7.05 6.58
N SER A 20 14.88 6.79 6.46
CA SER A 20 15.38 5.74 5.56
C SER A 20 14.86 4.37 6.03
N VAL A 21 14.47 3.50 5.09
CA VAL A 21 14.06 2.11 5.36
C VAL A 21 15.07 1.37 6.22
N SER A 22 16.36 1.65 6.07
CA SER A 22 17.45 1.04 6.85
C SER A 22 17.58 1.55 8.29
N SER A 23 16.97 2.69 8.61
CA SER A 23 17.11 3.40 9.90
C SER A 23 15.91 3.24 10.83
N ILE A 24 14.83 2.61 10.38
CA ILE A 24 13.59 2.47 11.15
C ILE A 24 13.69 1.24 12.06
N LYS A 25 14.13 1.45 13.31
CA LYS A 25 14.18 0.44 14.39
C LYS A 25 13.37 0.81 15.63
N HIS A 26 12.48 1.80 15.57
CA HIS A 26 11.76 2.27 16.77
C HIS A 26 10.25 2.39 16.54
N GLY A 27 9.52 1.33 16.89
CA GLY A 27 8.07 1.35 17.13
C GLY A 27 7.33 0.15 16.53
N LEU A 28 7.10 -0.88 17.34
CA LEU A 28 6.54 -2.20 16.98
C LEU A 28 7.35 -2.96 15.92
N GLU A 29 8.47 -3.56 16.34
CA GLU A 29 9.05 -4.70 15.63
C GLU A 29 8.05 -5.88 15.72
N SER A 30 7.18 -6.05 14.72
CA SER A 30 6.76 -7.41 14.36
C SER A 30 7.79 -7.95 13.37
N GLN A 31 8.79 -8.60 13.94
CA GLN A 31 9.77 -9.38 13.21
C GLN A 31 9.06 -10.60 12.62
N THR A 32 8.60 -10.47 11.38
CA THR A 32 8.20 -11.57 10.49
C THR A 32 8.27 -11.02 9.07
N ASP A 33 8.51 -11.87 8.08
CA ASP A 33 8.59 -11.57 6.63
C ASP A 33 7.26 -11.03 6.01
N CYS A 34 6.45 -10.35 6.82
CA CYS A 34 5.05 -10.08 6.66
C CYS A 34 4.76 -8.69 7.27
N SER A 35 4.78 -7.66 6.42
CA SER A 35 4.35 -6.29 6.70
C SER A 35 5.13 -5.48 7.77
N ARG A 36 5.48 -4.22 7.46
CA ARG A 36 6.27 -3.31 8.32
C ARG A 36 5.48 -2.05 8.67
N ALA A 37 5.51 -1.63 9.94
CA ALA A 37 4.84 -0.41 10.38
C ALA A 37 5.85 0.71 10.70
N VAL A 38 5.55 1.94 10.30
CA VAL A 38 6.38 3.12 10.53
C VAL A 38 5.52 4.23 11.09
N ARG A 39 5.88 4.75 12.27
CA ARG A 39 5.16 5.86 12.90
C ARG A 39 5.84 7.19 12.58
N CYS A 40 5.08 8.14 12.06
CA CYS A 40 5.55 9.51 11.83
C CYS A 40 4.53 10.55 12.31
N LYS A 41 4.95 11.83 12.30
CA LYS A 41 4.06 12.95 12.58
C LYS A 41 3.33 13.36 11.32
N ASN A 42 2.02 13.58 11.43
CA ASN A 42 1.22 14.21 10.40
C ASN A 42 1.64 15.68 10.27
N PRO A 43 2.07 16.15 9.09
CA PRO A 43 2.50 17.53 8.90
C PRO A 43 1.36 18.55 9.05
N ARG A 44 0.08 18.13 8.96
CA ARG A 44 -1.07 19.06 9.06
C ARG A 44 -1.45 19.43 10.49
N ASP A 45 -1.44 18.46 11.41
CA ASP A 45 -1.96 18.64 12.77
C ASP A 45 -0.97 18.22 13.87
N GLY A 46 0.21 17.71 13.50
CA GLY A 46 1.21 17.23 14.44
C GLY A 46 0.86 15.91 15.15
N GLY A 47 -0.30 15.33 14.86
CA GLY A 47 -0.72 14.02 15.34
C GLY A 47 0.17 12.90 14.82
N PHE A 48 0.01 11.68 15.35
CA PHE A 48 0.79 10.53 14.88
C PHE A 48 0.00 9.69 13.89
N VAL A 49 0.65 9.31 12.80
CA VAL A 49 0.13 8.36 11.82
C VAL A 49 1.07 7.17 11.73
N ILE A 50 0.49 6.00 11.44
CA ILE A 50 1.23 4.75 11.23
C ILE A 50 1.05 4.37 9.77
N LEU A 51 2.15 4.33 9.02
CA LEU A 51 2.19 3.84 7.65
C LEU A 51 2.64 2.38 7.67
N VAL A 52 1.89 1.53 6.98
CA VAL A 52 2.12 0.09 6.95
C VAL A 52 2.56 -0.29 5.55
N ASP A 53 3.80 -0.75 5.41
CA ASP A 53 4.33 -1.40 4.22
C ASP A 53 3.83 -2.85 4.19
N THR A 54 3.21 -3.29 3.10
CA THR A 54 2.81 -4.69 2.95
C THR A 54 3.66 -5.36 1.87
N PRO A 55 3.81 -6.68 1.88
CA PRO A 55 4.32 -7.41 0.73
C PRO A 55 3.57 -7.06 -0.56
N GLY A 56 4.21 -7.28 -1.71
CA GLY A 56 3.55 -7.14 -3.00
C GLY A 56 2.41 -8.15 -3.15
N LEU A 57 1.29 -7.69 -3.72
CA LEU A 57 0.11 -8.55 -3.96
C LEU A 57 0.34 -9.60 -5.07
N ASP A 58 1.36 -9.40 -5.89
CA ASP A 58 1.79 -10.25 -7.01
C ASP A 58 2.88 -11.26 -6.62
N ASN A 59 3.00 -11.58 -5.32
CA ASN A 59 4.02 -12.52 -4.86
C ASN A 59 3.75 -13.92 -5.43
N PRO A 60 4.66 -14.50 -6.25
CA PRO A 60 4.45 -15.82 -6.86
C PRO A 60 4.43 -16.98 -5.85
N HIS A 61 4.81 -16.71 -4.59
CA HIS A 61 4.83 -17.68 -3.50
C HIS A 61 3.63 -17.57 -2.56
N LYS A 62 2.69 -16.64 -2.80
CA LYS A 62 1.49 -16.46 -1.98
C LYS A 62 0.24 -16.38 -2.85
N THR A 63 -0.82 -17.05 -2.42
CA THR A 63 -2.16 -16.89 -2.97
C THR A 63 -2.79 -15.59 -2.49
N ASP A 64 -3.78 -15.12 -3.25
CA ASP A 64 -4.61 -13.96 -2.91
C ASP A 64 -5.18 -14.01 -1.51
N ILE A 65 -5.68 -15.19 -1.14
CA ILE A 65 -6.30 -15.44 0.16
C ILE A 65 -5.26 -15.33 1.27
N GLU A 66 -4.04 -15.84 1.07
CA GLU A 66 -2.96 -15.72 2.06
C GLU A 66 -2.56 -14.26 2.30
N VAL A 67 -2.48 -13.46 1.23
CA VAL A 67 -2.18 -12.03 1.34
C VAL A 67 -3.31 -11.28 2.07
N VAL A 68 -4.56 -11.58 1.72
CA VAL A 68 -5.77 -11.04 2.38
C VAL A 68 -5.77 -11.38 3.88
N ILE A 69 -5.50 -12.64 4.24
CA ILE A 69 -5.44 -13.09 5.65
C ILE A 69 -4.33 -12.36 6.40
N GLU A 70 -3.14 -12.22 5.81
CA GLU A 70 -2.02 -11.51 6.44
C GLU A 70 -2.38 -10.05 6.77
N ILE A 71 -3.02 -9.36 5.82
CA ILE A 71 -3.50 -7.99 6.00
C ILE A 71 -4.58 -7.95 7.09
N ALA A 72 -5.55 -8.87 7.05
CA ALA A 72 -6.64 -8.92 8.02
C ALA A 72 -6.12 -9.17 9.45
N ASP A 73 -5.16 -10.09 9.61
CA ASP A 73 -4.50 -10.38 10.89
C ASP A 73 -3.73 -9.17 11.41
N PHE A 74 -3.03 -8.45 10.53
CA PHE A 74 -2.34 -7.22 10.89
C PHE A 74 -3.32 -6.13 11.35
N LEU A 75 -4.41 -5.92 10.61
CA LEU A 75 -5.46 -4.97 10.99
C LEU A 75 -6.13 -5.36 12.31
N GLN A 76 -6.38 -6.65 12.55
CA GLN A 76 -6.97 -7.13 13.80
C GLN A 76 -6.06 -6.82 15.00
N LYS A 77 -4.74 -6.97 14.85
CA LYS A 77 -3.76 -6.58 15.89
C LYS A 77 -3.83 -5.08 16.18
N LEU A 78 -3.92 -4.23 15.16
CA LEU A 78 -4.09 -2.78 15.33
C LEU A 78 -5.40 -2.41 16.03
N CYS A 79 -6.52 -3.04 15.66
CA CYS A 79 -7.80 -2.83 16.31
C CYS A 79 -7.76 -3.19 17.81
N LYS A 80 -7.12 -4.30 18.18
CA LYS A 80 -6.92 -4.68 19.60
C LYS A 80 -6.11 -3.64 20.38
N GLN A 81 -5.22 -2.91 19.70
CA GLN A 81 -4.44 -1.80 20.27
C GLN A 81 -5.17 -0.45 20.21
N LYS A 82 -6.46 -0.43 19.82
CA LYS A 82 -7.27 0.79 19.64
C LYS A 82 -6.69 1.77 18.60
N VAL A 83 -5.96 1.25 17.61
CA VAL A 83 -5.49 2.02 16.45
C VAL A 83 -6.57 1.95 15.37
N HIS A 84 -7.06 3.10 14.94
CA HIS A 84 -8.09 3.19 13.91
C HIS A 84 -7.47 3.19 12.51
N LEU A 85 -7.97 2.30 11.64
CA LEU A 85 -7.63 2.33 10.22
C LEU A 85 -8.20 3.60 9.57
N SER A 86 -7.29 4.46 9.10
CA SER A 86 -7.64 5.72 8.46
C SER A 86 -7.93 5.56 6.96
N ALA A 87 -7.01 4.91 6.23
CA ALA A 87 -7.13 4.73 4.78
C ALA A 87 -6.29 3.55 4.28
N PHE A 88 -6.70 3.01 3.14
CA PHE A 88 -5.86 2.19 2.27
C PHE A 88 -5.31 3.06 1.16
N VAL A 89 -4.03 2.88 0.84
CA VAL A 89 -3.38 3.53 -0.30
C VAL A 89 -2.90 2.43 -1.23
N TYR A 90 -3.49 2.33 -2.41
CA TYR A 90 -3.06 1.42 -3.47
C TYR A 90 -2.13 2.15 -4.44
N LEU A 91 -0.91 1.64 -4.61
CA LEU A 91 0.06 2.19 -5.54
C LEU A 91 0.14 1.33 -6.79
N HIS A 92 0.03 1.99 -7.95
CA HIS A 92 0.17 1.38 -9.27
C HIS A 92 1.30 2.06 -10.04
N ARG A 93 2.11 1.31 -10.79
CA ARG A 93 3.13 1.91 -11.65
C ARG A 93 2.47 2.38 -12.92
N VAL A 94 2.64 3.65 -13.26
CA VAL A 94 2.15 4.17 -14.53
C VAL A 94 2.90 3.53 -15.71
N SER A 95 4.13 3.05 -15.51
CA SER A 95 4.93 2.36 -16.54
C SER A 95 4.36 1.02 -17.00
N ASP A 96 3.44 0.42 -16.25
CA ASP A 96 2.80 -0.84 -16.63
C ASP A 96 1.89 -0.62 -17.86
N LYS A 97 2.15 -1.35 -18.94
CA LYS A 97 1.43 -1.21 -20.22
C LYS A 97 0.03 -1.82 -20.10
N ARG A 98 -0.92 -0.99 -19.66
CA ARG A 98 -2.38 -1.22 -19.51
C ARG A 98 -2.80 -2.03 -18.28
N MET A 99 -4.01 -1.72 -17.80
CA MET A 99 -4.82 -2.53 -16.88
C MET A 99 -5.35 -3.83 -17.54
N THR A 100 -4.74 -4.31 -18.63
CA THR A 100 -5.20 -5.49 -19.39
C THR A 100 -4.56 -6.81 -18.94
N GLY A 101 -3.70 -6.77 -17.92
CA GLY A 101 -3.36 -7.97 -17.16
C GLY A 101 -4.44 -8.25 -16.12
N GLU A 102 -4.66 -9.51 -15.76
CA GLU A 102 -5.61 -9.87 -14.69
C GLU A 102 -5.25 -9.19 -13.35
N ASP A 103 -3.99 -8.84 -13.14
CA ASP A 103 -3.43 -8.46 -11.83
C ASP A 103 -3.92 -7.14 -11.21
N PRO A 104 -3.99 -5.97 -11.90
CA PRO A 104 -4.39 -4.72 -11.22
C PRO A 104 -5.86 -4.71 -10.81
N LEU A 105 -6.76 -5.22 -11.66
CA LEU A 105 -8.19 -5.36 -11.35
C LEU A 105 -8.44 -6.43 -10.29
N ARG A 106 -7.69 -7.54 -10.34
CA ARG A 106 -7.72 -8.59 -9.32
C ARG A 106 -7.28 -8.05 -7.94
N ASN A 107 -6.22 -7.24 -7.91
CA ASN A 107 -5.73 -6.61 -6.68
C ASN A 107 -6.72 -5.60 -6.10
N LEU A 108 -7.36 -4.79 -6.95
CA LEU A 108 -8.43 -3.88 -6.51
C LEU A 108 -9.66 -4.66 -6.02
N LYS A 109 -10.02 -5.76 -6.68
CA LYS A 109 -11.09 -6.67 -6.21
C LYS A 109 -10.77 -7.28 -4.85
N MET A 110 -9.52 -7.71 -4.61
CA MET A 110 -9.07 -8.16 -3.30
C MET A 110 -9.14 -7.05 -2.25
N LEU A 111 -8.71 -5.83 -2.59
CA LEU A 111 -8.85 -4.70 -1.69
C LEU A 111 -10.32 -4.45 -1.34
N THR A 112 -11.23 -4.56 -2.33
CA THR A 112 -12.68 -4.44 -2.10
C THR A 112 -13.31 -5.63 -1.37
N SER A 113 -12.68 -6.81 -1.32
CA SER A 113 -13.18 -7.92 -0.49
C SER A 113 -12.72 -7.80 0.96
N LEU A 114 -11.51 -7.25 1.18
CA LEU A 114 -11.00 -6.85 2.50
C LEU A 114 -11.79 -5.67 3.09
N CYS A 115 -12.17 -4.74 2.23
CA CYS A 115 -12.89 -3.54 2.57
C CYS A 115 -14.36 -3.72 2.22
N GLY A 116 -15.23 -3.97 3.21
CA GLY A 116 -16.68 -3.84 2.97
C GLY A 116 -17.03 -2.50 2.30
N GLN A 117 -18.21 -2.37 1.70
CA GLN A 117 -18.54 -1.15 0.93
C GLN A 117 -18.35 0.16 1.72
N GLU A 118 -18.55 0.12 3.04
CA GLU A 118 -18.33 1.24 3.97
C GLU A 118 -16.87 1.76 4.00
N THR A 119 -15.89 0.94 3.61
CA THR A 119 -14.46 1.32 3.58
C THR A 119 -14.00 1.80 2.22
N MET A 120 -14.83 1.73 1.16
CA MET A 120 -14.52 2.26 -0.17
C MET A 120 -14.10 3.75 -0.17
N PRO A 121 -14.77 4.65 0.57
CA PRO A 121 -14.36 6.06 0.63
C PRO A 121 -12.98 6.27 1.26
N ARG A 122 -12.42 5.25 1.91
CA ARG A 122 -11.11 5.28 2.56
C ARG A 122 -10.00 4.67 1.70
N ILE A 123 -10.26 4.38 0.42
CA ILE A 123 -9.26 3.91 -0.52
C ILE A 123 -8.78 5.08 -1.38
N ALA A 124 -7.47 5.30 -1.38
CA ALA A 124 -6.79 6.21 -2.29
C ALA A 124 -5.97 5.40 -3.32
N LEU A 125 -6.17 5.70 -4.60
CA LEU A 125 -5.34 5.21 -5.69
C LEU A 125 -4.23 6.22 -5.97
N GLY A 126 -2.97 5.77 -5.99
CA GLY A 126 -1.82 6.58 -6.36
C GLY A 126 -1.02 5.93 -7.49
N THR A 127 -0.50 6.75 -8.40
CA THR A 127 0.36 6.32 -9.50
C THR A 127 1.83 6.66 -9.24
N THR A 128 2.74 5.77 -9.60
CA THR A 128 4.19 5.90 -9.38
C THR A 128 4.96 5.63 -10.68
N MET A 129 6.30 5.75 -10.64
CA MET A 129 7.20 5.52 -11.79
C MET A 129 6.98 6.45 -12.99
N TRP A 130 6.52 7.67 -12.72
CA TRP A 130 6.33 8.71 -13.74
C TRP A 130 7.62 9.09 -14.49
N SER A 131 8.79 8.87 -13.90
CA SER A 131 10.09 9.09 -14.54
C SER A 131 10.44 8.02 -15.58
N GLU A 132 9.74 6.88 -15.62
CA GLU A 132 10.02 5.77 -16.54
C GLU A 132 9.26 5.87 -17.87
N VAL A 133 8.31 6.80 -17.98
CA VAL A 133 7.49 6.99 -19.18
C VAL A 133 7.49 8.44 -19.63
N ARG A 134 7.14 8.67 -20.89
CA ARG A 134 6.83 10.02 -21.37
C ARG A 134 5.55 10.52 -20.69
N PRO A 135 5.45 11.82 -20.33
CA PRO A 135 4.28 12.37 -19.66
C PRO A 135 2.96 12.05 -20.36
N GLU A 136 2.92 12.09 -21.69
CA GLU A 136 1.70 11.81 -22.46
C GLU A 136 1.30 10.34 -22.39
N THR A 137 2.28 9.44 -22.40
CA THR A 137 2.05 8.00 -22.23
C THR A 137 1.55 7.71 -20.81
N GLY A 138 2.18 8.31 -19.80
CA GLY A 138 1.78 8.16 -18.40
C GLY A 138 0.37 8.67 -18.14
N ALA A 139 0.03 9.88 -18.61
CA ALA A 139 -1.31 10.45 -18.48
C ALA A 139 -2.39 9.55 -19.14
N ARG A 140 -2.08 8.99 -20.32
CA ARG A 140 -2.97 8.03 -20.98
C ARG A 140 -3.14 6.74 -20.19
N GLN A 141 -2.08 6.23 -19.56
CA GLN A 141 -2.12 5.02 -18.75
C GLN A 141 -2.91 5.25 -17.46
N GLU A 142 -2.73 6.40 -16.80
CA GLU A 142 -3.48 6.76 -15.60
C GLU A 142 -4.98 6.94 -15.87
N GLN A 143 -5.37 7.54 -16.99
CA GLN A 143 -6.78 7.67 -17.40
C GLN A 143 -7.48 6.33 -17.67
N ALA A 144 -6.71 5.26 -17.87
CA ALA A 144 -7.23 3.93 -18.15
C ALA A 144 -7.34 3.04 -16.89
N LEU A 145 -7.00 3.57 -15.70
CA LEU A 145 -7.18 2.94 -14.40
C LEU A 145 -8.59 3.17 -13.85
#